data_AF-A0A2P5DT39-F1
#
_entry.id   AF-A0A2P5DT39-F1
#
_cell.length_a   1.000
_cell.length_b   1.000
_cell.length_c   1.000
_cell.angle_alpha   90.00
_cell.angle_beta   90.00
_cell.angle_gamma   90.00
#
_symmetry.space_group_name_H-M   'P 1'
#
loop_
_entity.id
_entity.type
_entity.pdbx_description
1 polymer ?
#
loop_
_entity_poly.entity_id
_entity_poly.type
_entity_poly.pdbx_seq_one_letter_code
_entity_poly.pdbx_strand_id
1 'polypeptide(L)'
;MLLLVGLRQIFKRVWLAGFIAKTLYGDEEEVETPQSNTSVEEPKVLGLKPGSTEKILLKSGPYGFYVQLGEDRKGYLPKRASVSHIKDIDSITVEDALELLRYPVMLGTHPVDGQPVKLRLAKNGFVIRHRRFAVTVPKNVKPNDIDLEKALKYLSGKDVRRSGRPKNKPKLEEAVETV
;
A
#
# COMPACT_ATOMS: atom_id res chain seq x y z
N MET A 1 -16.09 -55.29 -17.73
CA MET A 1 -16.58 -53.91 -17.96
C MET A 1 -16.99 -53.34 -16.61
N LEU A 2 -16.03 -52.77 -15.88
CA LEU A 2 -16.24 -52.21 -14.54
C LEU A 2 -15.35 -50.97 -14.37
N LEU A 3 -15.89 -49.98 -13.65
CA LEU A 3 -15.26 -48.87 -12.94
C LEU A 3 -15.15 -47.48 -13.60
N LEU A 4 -15.47 -46.51 -12.74
CA LEU A 4 -15.19 -45.07 -12.69
C LEU A 4 -16.10 -44.09 -13.46
N VAL A 5 -17.05 -43.50 -12.71
CA VAL A 5 -17.40 -42.08 -12.87
C VAL A 5 -17.41 -41.44 -11.49
N GLY A 6 -16.29 -40.82 -11.13
CA GLY A 6 -16.09 -40.13 -9.84
C GLY A 6 -15.70 -38.67 -10.04
N LEU A 7 -16.11 -37.85 -9.06
CA LEU A 7 -15.67 -36.49 -8.76
C LEU A 7 -16.08 -35.38 -9.74
N ARG A 8 -17.26 -34.79 -9.49
CA ARG A 8 -17.58 -33.46 -10.01
C ARG A 8 -18.47 -32.60 -9.12
N GLN A 9 -18.33 -32.64 -7.78
CA GLN A 9 -19.23 -31.83 -6.94
C GLN A 9 -18.70 -31.47 -5.52
N ILE A 10 -17.52 -30.85 -5.36
CA ILE A 10 -17.02 -30.49 -4.00
C ILE A 10 -16.59 -29.01 -3.83
N PHE A 11 -16.52 -28.18 -4.88
CA PHE A 11 -15.87 -26.86 -4.77
C PHE A 11 -16.76 -25.62 -4.47
N LYS A 12 -17.87 -25.74 -3.72
CA LYS A 12 -18.73 -24.58 -3.37
C LYS A 12 -19.28 -24.51 -1.94
N ARG A 13 -18.63 -25.12 -0.93
CA ARG A 13 -19.11 -25.07 0.47
C ARG A 13 -18.03 -24.79 1.52
N VAL A 14 -17.15 -23.82 1.29
CA VAL A 14 -16.19 -23.34 2.33
C VAL A 14 -16.16 -21.81 2.47
N TRP A 15 -16.94 -21.05 1.69
CA TRP A 15 -16.97 -19.58 1.78
C TRP A 15 -18.29 -19.00 2.32
N LEU A 16 -19.07 -19.81 3.05
CA LEU A 16 -20.34 -19.39 3.66
C LEU A 16 -20.50 -19.83 5.12
N ALA A 17 -19.40 -20.20 5.79
CA ALA A 17 -19.42 -20.66 7.18
C ALA A 17 -18.76 -19.69 8.18
N GLY A 18 -18.53 -18.44 7.76
CA GLY A 18 -18.03 -17.36 8.62
C GLY A 18 -19.04 -16.25 8.93
N PHE A 19 -20.26 -16.32 8.38
CA PHE A 19 -21.22 -15.20 8.39
C PHE A 19 -22.49 -15.46 9.23
N ILE A 20 -22.65 -16.63 9.88
CA ILE A 20 -23.88 -16.99 10.64
C ILE A 20 -23.58 -17.46 12.07
N ALA A 21 -22.47 -17.05 12.67
CA ALA A 21 -22.11 -17.46 14.04
C ALA A 21 -22.14 -16.29 15.05
N LYS A 22 -22.97 -15.27 14.83
CA LYS A 22 -23.07 -14.09 15.70
C LYS A 22 -24.52 -13.66 15.96
N THR A 23 -25.43 -14.61 16.20
CA THR A 23 -26.82 -14.28 16.55
C THR A 23 -27.46 -15.18 17.62
N LEU A 24 -26.69 -15.96 18.40
CA LEU A 24 -27.31 -16.96 19.30
C LEU A 24 -26.86 -17.01 20.76
N TYR A 25 -25.96 -16.13 21.22
CA TYR A 25 -25.69 -16.03 22.65
C TYR A 25 -25.66 -14.56 23.06
N GLY A 26 -26.77 -14.12 23.65
CA GLY A 26 -26.78 -12.99 24.57
C GLY A 26 -26.19 -13.47 25.89
N ASP A 27 -25.10 -12.84 26.30
CA ASP A 27 -24.70 -12.69 27.69
C ASP A 27 -24.05 -11.31 27.80
N GLU A 28 -24.39 -10.62 28.87
CA GLU A 28 -24.20 -9.19 29.08
C GLU A 28 -22.76 -8.92 29.54
N GLU A 29 -21.88 -8.58 28.58
CA GLU A 29 -20.67 -7.82 28.87
C GLU A 29 -20.61 -6.65 27.88
N GLU A 30 -20.80 -5.43 28.40
CA GLU A 30 -20.51 -4.18 27.70
C GLU A 30 -19.00 -4.08 27.43
N VAL A 31 -18.54 -4.80 26.42
CA VAL A 31 -17.25 -4.53 25.81
C VAL A 31 -17.47 -3.30 24.92
N GLU A 32 -17.03 -2.14 25.40
CA GLU A 32 -16.91 -0.91 24.61
C GLU A 32 -16.08 -1.21 23.35
N THR A 33 -16.76 -1.58 22.26
CA THR A 33 -16.15 -1.53 20.94
C THR A 33 -15.80 -0.08 20.67
N PRO A 34 -14.55 0.28 20.32
CA PRO A 34 -14.23 1.64 19.96
C PRO A 34 -15.10 1.99 18.75
N GLN A 35 -15.96 2.99 18.96
CA GLN A 35 -16.91 3.47 17.98
C GLN A 35 -16.16 3.71 16.66
N SER A 36 -16.46 2.91 15.64
CA SER A 36 -15.99 3.20 14.28
C SER A 36 -16.80 4.37 13.77
N ASN A 37 -16.40 5.57 14.18
CA ASN A 37 -17.06 6.82 13.87
C ASN A 37 -17.13 7.00 12.35
N THR A 38 -18.26 6.58 11.77
CA THR A 38 -18.74 7.05 10.48
C THR A 38 -19.31 8.44 10.74
N SER A 39 -18.41 9.40 10.90
CA SER A 39 -18.77 10.81 10.97
C SER A 39 -18.00 11.46 9.84
N VAL A 40 -18.74 12.04 8.91
CA VAL A 40 -18.19 12.84 7.82
C VAL A 40 -17.50 14.04 8.46
N GLU A 41 -16.25 13.87 8.87
CA GLU A 41 -15.36 14.97 9.20
C GLU A 41 -15.25 15.79 7.91
N GLU A 42 -15.81 16.99 7.96
CA GLU A 42 -15.85 17.90 6.83
C GLU A 42 -14.45 18.05 6.22
N PRO A 43 -14.33 18.08 4.89
CA PRO A 43 -13.03 18.24 4.25
C PRO A 43 -12.41 19.60 4.64
N LYS A 44 -11.35 19.58 5.44
CA LYS A 44 -10.59 20.78 5.81
C LYS A 44 -9.81 21.27 4.58
N VAL A 45 -10.18 22.44 4.07
CA VAL A 45 -9.46 23.08 2.96
C VAL A 45 -8.18 23.71 3.51
N LEU A 46 -7.02 23.19 3.10
CA LEU A 46 -5.72 23.74 3.53
C LEU A 46 -5.34 24.98 2.72
N GLY A 47 -5.67 25.01 1.43
CA GLY A 47 -5.36 26.14 0.55
C GLY A 47 -5.34 25.77 -0.92
N LEU A 48 -4.63 26.59 -1.71
CA LEU A 48 -4.40 26.36 -3.14
C LEU A 48 -2.94 25.97 -3.38
N LYS A 49 -2.72 25.11 -4.39
CA LYS A 49 -1.36 24.80 -4.83
C LYS A 49 -0.75 26.04 -5.53
N PRO A 50 0.47 26.48 -5.16
CA PRO A 50 1.13 27.59 -5.87
C PRO A 50 1.29 27.24 -7.35
N GLY A 51 0.92 28.18 -8.22
CA GLY A 51 0.95 28.02 -9.68
C GLY A 51 -0.18 27.16 -10.27
N SER A 52 -1.18 26.74 -9.48
CA SER A 52 -2.37 26.02 -9.96
C SER A 52 -3.63 26.55 -9.27
N THR A 53 -4.80 26.40 -9.91
CA THR A 53 -6.12 26.70 -9.30
C THR A 53 -6.68 25.49 -8.52
N GLU A 54 -5.89 24.42 -8.37
CA GLU A 54 -6.29 23.22 -7.63
C GLU A 54 -6.23 23.44 -6.12
N LYS A 55 -7.33 23.14 -5.44
CA LYS A 55 -7.42 23.13 -3.97
C LYS A 55 -6.70 21.93 -3.38
N ILE A 56 -6.10 22.11 -2.21
CA ILE A 56 -5.53 21.04 -1.40
C ILE A 56 -6.49 20.78 -0.24
N LEU A 57 -7.01 19.56 -0.19
CA LEU A 57 -8.05 19.14 0.75
C LEU A 57 -7.48 18.10 1.71
N LEU A 58 -7.70 18.28 3.01
CA LEU A 58 -7.45 17.28 4.03
C LEU A 58 -8.75 16.55 4.33
N LYS A 59 -8.77 15.24 4.13
CA LYS A 59 -9.97 14.39 4.26
C LYS A 59 -9.69 13.22 5.19
N SER A 60 -10.74 12.77 5.87
CA SER A 60 -10.73 11.55 6.68
C SER A 60 -11.19 10.34 5.85
N GLY A 61 -10.67 9.16 6.14
CA GLY A 61 -10.98 7.92 5.39
C GLY A 61 -10.64 6.65 6.17
N PRO A 62 -10.96 5.46 5.64
CA PRO A 62 -10.82 4.19 6.36
C PRO A 62 -9.37 3.83 6.73
N TYR A 63 -8.40 4.44 6.06
CA TYR A 63 -6.97 4.23 6.31
C TYR A 63 -6.32 5.42 7.06
N GLY A 64 -7.14 6.32 7.62
CA GLY A 64 -6.73 7.55 8.29
C GLY A 64 -6.79 8.78 7.37
N PHE A 65 -6.26 9.89 7.87
CA PHE A 65 -6.23 11.16 7.17
C PHE A 65 -5.35 11.13 5.93
N TYR A 66 -5.83 11.77 4.87
CA TYR A 66 -5.11 11.92 3.62
C TYR A 66 -5.32 13.32 3.03
N VAL A 67 -4.28 13.81 2.37
CA VAL A 67 -4.36 15.00 1.54
C VAL A 67 -4.75 14.59 0.13
N GLN A 68 -5.63 15.37 -0.48
CA GLN A 68 -6.05 15.24 -1.87
C GLN A 68 -5.76 16.54 -2.63
N LEU A 69 -5.20 16.41 -3.83
CA LEU A 69 -5.06 17.51 -4.78
C LEU A 69 -6.29 17.56 -5.68
N GLY A 70 -7.01 18.67 -5.62
CA GLY A 70 -8.24 18.92 -6.36
C GLY A 70 -9.47 18.26 -5.73
N GLU A 71 -10.63 18.66 -6.25
CA GLU A 71 -11.92 18.07 -5.88
C GLU A 71 -12.15 16.75 -6.62
N ASP A 72 -12.99 15.88 -6.07
CA ASP A 72 -13.38 14.64 -6.73
C ASP A 72 -14.26 14.97 -7.96
N ARG A 73 -13.82 14.58 -9.16
CA ARG A 73 -14.56 14.80 -10.42
C ARG A 73 -14.83 13.46 -11.09
N LYS A 74 -16.00 13.33 -11.73
CA LYS A 74 -16.38 12.10 -12.44
C LYS A 74 -15.39 11.84 -13.59
N GLY A 75 -14.75 10.67 -13.57
CA GLY A 75 -13.80 10.24 -14.60
C GLY A 75 -12.33 10.66 -14.36
N TYR A 76 -12.02 11.34 -13.26
CA TYR A 76 -10.64 11.69 -12.90
C TYR A 76 -10.26 11.08 -11.55
N LEU A 77 -9.07 10.48 -11.47
CA LEU A 77 -8.53 9.97 -10.21
C LEU A 77 -7.59 11.04 -9.61
N PRO A 78 -8.03 11.78 -8.57
CA PRO A 78 -7.21 12.83 -7.99
C PRO A 78 -5.96 12.26 -7.31
N LYS A 79 -4.91 13.07 -7.25
CA LYS A 79 -3.69 12.69 -6.55
C LYS A 79 -3.93 12.74 -5.04
N ARG A 80 -3.62 11.66 -4.35
CA ARG A 80 -3.81 11.52 -2.90
C ARG A 80 -2.49 11.13 -2.23
N ALA A 81 -2.30 11.60 -1.01
CA ALA A 81 -1.17 11.24 -0.16
C ALA A 81 -1.64 11.03 1.29
N SER A 82 -1.19 9.94 1.91
CA SER A 82 -1.52 9.64 3.31
C SER A 82 -0.76 10.54 4.27
N VAL A 83 -1.42 11.00 5.34
CA VAL A 83 -0.81 11.84 6.39
C VAL A 83 -0.41 11.02 7.62
N SER A 84 -0.24 9.70 7.48
CA SER A 84 0.05 8.79 8.61
C SER A 84 1.37 9.08 9.35
N HIS A 85 2.21 9.97 8.84
CA HIS A 85 3.49 10.35 9.43
C HIS A 85 3.40 11.49 10.43
N ILE A 86 2.38 12.34 10.29
CA ILE A 86 2.19 13.52 11.11
C ILE A 86 1.29 13.11 12.27
N LYS A 87 1.72 13.40 13.50
CA LYS A 87 0.94 13.08 14.70
C LYS A 87 -0.18 14.08 14.91
N ASP A 88 0.12 15.35 14.69
CA ASP A 88 -0.79 16.47 14.91
C ASP A 88 -1.42 16.89 13.59
N ILE A 89 -2.67 16.52 13.39
CA ILE A 89 -3.39 16.72 12.11
C ILE A 89 -3.75 18.20 11.91
N ASP A 90 -3.95 18.93 13.01
CA ASP A 90 -4.38 20.33 12.93
C ASP A 90 -3.28 21.31 12.53
N SER A 91 -2.03 20.95 12.78
CA SER A 91 -0.86 21.76 12.46
C SER A 91 -0.39 21.63 11.01
N ILE A 92 -1.01 20.75 10.20
CA ILE A 92 -0.63 20.52 8.80
C ILE A 92 -0.79 21.81 7.99
N THR A 93 0.28 22.25 7.34
CA THR A 93 0.26 23.41 6.44
C THR A 93 0.16 23.02 4.97
N VAL A 94 0.07 24.03 4.09
CA VAL A 94 0.05 23.84 2.64
C VAL A 94 1.40 23.28 2.15
N GLU A 95 2.51 23.71 2.73
CA GLU A 95 3.85 23.23 2.37
C GLU A 95 4.01 21.73 2.65
N ASP A 96 3.59 21.28 3.84
CA ASP A 96 3.64 19.87 4.23
C ASP A 96 2.81 19.01 3.27
N ALA A 97 1.61 19.48 2.96
CA ALA A 97 0.71 18.82 2.03
C ALA A 97 1.33 18.67 0.63
N LEU A 98 2.03 19.70 0.14
CA LEU A 98 2.74 19.66 -1.14
C LEU A 98 3.92 18.68 -1.11
N GLU A 99 4.64 18.60 0.01
CA GLU A 99 5.73 17.63 0.17
C GLU A 99 5.20 16.19 0.11
N LEU A 100 4.11 15.90 0.83
CA LEU A 100 3.47 14.58 0.81
C LEU A 100 2.96 14.21 -0.60
N LEU A 101 2.33 15.17 -1.29
CA LEU A 101 1.81 15.00 -2.65
C LEU A 101 2.90 14.85 -3.70
N ARG A 102 4.17 15.15 -3.42
CA ARG A 102 5.28 14.95 -4.38
C ARG A 102 5.49 13.46 -4.68
N TYR A 103 5.29 12.58 -3.70
CA TYR A 103 5.54 11.15 -3.85
C TYR A 103 4.41 10.44 -4.62
N PRO A 104 4.69 9.38 -5.38
CA PRO A 104 5.99 8.71 -5.57
C PRO A 104 6.93 9.43 -6.54
N VAL A 105 8.21 9.53 -6.18
CA VAL A 105 9.28 10.13 -7.03
C VAL A 105 9.96 9.03 -7.83
N MET A 106 10.24 9.25 -9.12
CA MET A 106 11.05 8.35 -9.92
C MET A 106 12.52 8.75 -9.82
N LEU A 107 13.38 7.83 -9.39
CA LEU A 107 14.82 8.07 -9.25
C LEU A 107 15.59 7.73 -10.54
N GLY A 108 15.02 6.85 -11.36
CA GLY A 108 15.62 6.40 -12.62
C GLY A 108 15.22 4.98 -12.98
N THR A 109 15.88 4.43 -14.00
CA THR A 109 15.75 3.04 -14.43
C THR A 109 16.92 2.20 -13.91
N HIS A 110 16.64 0.98 -13.49
CA HIS A 110 17.68 0.05 -13.07
C HIS A 110 18.57 -0.33 -14.27
N PRO A 111 19.91 -0.35 -14.15
CA PRO A 111 20.81 -0.58 -15.29
C PRO A 111 20.71 -1.99 -15.91
N VAL A 112 20.46 -3.01 -15.07
CA VAL A 112 20.32 -4.41 -15.53
C VAL A 112 18.94 -4.69 -16.15
N ASP A 113 17.86 -4.38 -15.41
CA ASP A 113 16.49 -4.74 -15.80
C ASP A 113 15.77 -3.69 -16.65
N GLY A 114 16.28 -2.46 -16.71
CA GLY A 114 15.61 -1.30 -17.32
C GLY A 114 14.34 -0.82 -16.60
N GLN A 115 13.96 -1.45 -15.49
CA GLN A 115 12.70 -1.18 -14.79
C GLN A 115 12.82 0.01 -13.83
N PRO A 116 11.74 0.78 -13.62
CA PRO A 116 11.79 2.02 -12.85
C PRO A 116 12.01 1.74 -11.36
N VAL A 117 12.92 2.53 -10.77
CA VAL A 117 13.16 2.61 -9.33
C VAL A 117 12.41 3.83 -8.80
N LYS A 118 11.53 3.62 -7.83
CA LYS A 118 10.64 4.66 -7.29
C LYS A 118 10.84 4.81 -5.79
N LEU A 119 10.93 6.05 -5.32
CA LEU A 119 10.88 6.40 -3.91
C LEU A 119 9.42 6.68 -3.52
N ARG A 120 8.94 5.99 -2.49
CA ARG A 120 7.59 6.14 -1.95
C ARG A 120 7.63 6.51 -0.49
N LEU A 121 6.60 7.22 -0.04
CA LEU A 121 6.32 7.43 1.37
C LEU A 121 5.34 6.35 1.85
N ALA A 122 5.64 5.69 2.97
CA ALA A 122 4.81 4.66 3.58
C ALA A 122 4.89 4.77 5.11
N LYS A 123 3.92 4.28 5.89
CA LYS A 123 3.84 4.44 7.37
C LYS A 123 5.17 4.38 8.15
N ASN A 124 6.10 3.50 7.77
CA ASN A 124 7.37 3.29 8.46
C ASN A 124 8.53 4.19 7.98
N GLY A 125 8.29 5.07 7.00
CA GLY A 125 9.24 6.00 6.41
C GLY A 125 9.30 5.89 4.89
N PHE A 126 10.40 6.37 4.31
CA PHE A 126 10.64 6.26 2.87
C PHE A 126 10.99 4.83 2.48
N VAL A 127 10.42 4.37 1.37
CA VAL A 127 10.61 3.03 0.84
C VAL A 127 10.99 3.13 -0.63
N ILE A 128 12.11 2.50 -0.97
CA ILE A 128 12.58 2.35 -2.34
C ILE A 128 11.91 1.10 -2.89
N ARG A 129 11.18 1.26 -4.00
CA ARG A 129 10.46 0.17 -4.66
C ARG A 129 11.01 -0.07 -6.05
N HIS A 130 11.33 -1.32 -6.34
CA HIS A 130 11.74 -1.80 -7.64
C HIS A 130 11.03 -3.13 -7.94
N ARG A 131 10.13 -3.15 -8.94
CA ARG A 131 9.28 -4.30 -9.29
C ARG A 131 8.58 -4.89 -8.05
N ARG A 132 9.01 -6.08 -7.62
CA ARG A 132 8.52 -6.82 -6.43
C ARG A 132 9.35 -6.57 -5.18
N PHE A 133 10.51 -5.94 -5.30
CA PHE A 133 11.41 -5.66 -4.20
C PHE A 133 11.11 -4.30 -3.59
N ALA A 134 11.16 -4.22 -2.27
CA ALA A 134 11.00 -3.01 -1.51
C ALA A 134 12.00 -2.98 -0.36
N VAL A 135 12.63 -1.84 -0.15
CA VAL A 135 13.60 -1.62 0.94
C VAL A 135 13.20 -0.36 1.68
N THR A 136 13.13 -0.44 2.99
CA THR A 136 12.90 0.73 3.83
C THR A 136 14.22 1.49 3.99
N VAL A 137 14.18 2.80 3.78
CA VAL A 137 15.32 3.68 3.97
C VAL A 137 15.51 3.93 5.46
N PRO A 138 16.76 3.91 5.99
CA PRO A 138 17.01 4.27 7.38
C PRO A 138 16.59 5.71 7.68
N LYS A 139 16.05 5.94 8.88
CA LYS A 139 15.48 7.23 9.31
C LYS A 139 16.47 8.41 9.32
N ASN A 140 17.77 8.11 9.32
CA ASN A 140 18.84 9.12 9.37
C ASN A 140 19.09 9.80 8.02
N VAL A 141 18.52 9.27 6.93
CA VAL A 141 18.78 9.76 5.56
C VAL A 141 17.58 10.57 5.08
N LYS A 142 17.83 11.78 4.57
CA LYS A 142 16.78 12.64 3.99
C LYS A 142 16.37 12.12 2.60
N PRO A 143 15.10 12.31 2.18
CA PRO A 143 14.62 11.80 0.90
C PRO A 143 15.29 12.44 -0.31
N ASN A 144 15.68 13.71 -0.23
CA ASN A 144 16.35 14.42 -1.32
C ASN A 144 17.79 13.92 -1.56
N ASP A 145 18.42 13.29 -0.58
CA ASP A 145 19.80 12.78 -0.71
C ASP A 145 19.83 11.39 -1.38
N ILE A 146 18.68 10.81 -1.72
CA ILE A 146 18.56 9.45 -2.25
C ILE A 146 18.59 9.50 -3.77
N ASP A 147 19.78 9.32 -4.33
CA ASP A 147 19.97 9.15 -5.77
C ASP A 147 19.80 7.69 -6.21
N LEU A 148 19.81 7.48 -7.53
CA LEU A 148 19.73 6.14 -8.14
C LEU A 148 20.82 5.21 -7.60
N GLU A 149 22.07 5.67 -7.49
CA GLU A 149 23.20 4.84 -7.03
C GLU A 149 23.01 4.34 -5.59
N LYS A 150 22.61 5.23 -4.68
CA LYS A 150 22.29 4.86 -3.29
C LYS A 150 21.10 3.92 -3.24
N ALA A 151 20.09 4.15 -4.07
CA ALA A 151 18.93 3.27 -4.17
C ALA A 151 19.31 1.85 -4.61
N LEU A 152 20.22 1.72 -5.57
CA LEU A 152 20.76 0.42 -6.00
C LEU A 152 21.54 -0.25 -4.86
N LYS A 153 22.36 0.50 -4.11
CA LYS A 153 23.06 -0.03 -2.93
C LYS A 153 22.10 -0.61 -1.90
N TYR A 154 20.99 0.07 -1.61
CA TYR A 154 19.96 -0.45 -0.71
C TYR A 154 19.25 -1.68 -1.28
N LEU A 155 18.97 -1.69 -2.58
CA LEU A 155 18.32 -2.81 -3.28
C LEU A 155 19.17 -4.08 -3.35
N SER A 156 20.50 -3.96 -3.30
CA SER A 156 21.42 -5.10 -3.21
C SER A 156 21.65 -5.58 -1.76
N GLY A 157 21.10 -4.87 -0.77
CA GLY A 157 21.28 -5.19 0.65
C GLY A 157 20.46 -6.39 1.14
N LYS A 158 20.66 -6.77 2.41
CA LYS A 158 19.95 -7.88 3.05
C LYS A 158 18.52 -7.53 3.48
N ASP A 159 18.24 -6.24 3.70
CA ASP A 159 16.95 -5.75 4.22
C ASP A 159 15.83 -5.70 3.16
N VAL A 160 16.09 -6.24 1.97
CA VAL A 160 15.17 -6.22 0.85
C VAL A 160 14.02 -7.19 1.09
N ARG A 161 12.81 -6.64 1.13
CA ARG A 161 11.59 -7.41 1.25
C ARG A 161 11.02 -7.67 -0.13
N ARG A 162 10.79 -8.94 -0.45
CA ARG A 162 10.11 -9.35 -1.69
C ARG A 162 8.62 -9.45 -1.44
N SER A 163 7.85 -8.70 -2.22
CA SER A 163 6.38 -8.75 -2.20
C SER A 163 5.82 -9.91 -3.03
N GLY A 164 4.67 -10.43 -2.59
CA GLY A 164 3.90 -11.49 -3.24
C GLY A 164 4.36 -12.90 -2.90
N ARG A 165 3.50 -13.88 -3.20
CA ARG A 165 3.75 -15.31 -2.94
C ARG A 165 5.05 -15.77 -3.60
N PRO A 166 5.94 -16.49 -2.89
CA PRO A 166 7.04 -17.19 -3.54
C PRO A 166 6.45 -18.25 -4.47
N LYS A 167 6.77 -18.20 -5.77
CA LYS A 167 6.47 -19.35 -6.64
C LYS A 167 7.38 -20.49 -6.19
N ASN A 168 6.81 -21.67 -5.94
CA ASN A 168 7.60 -22.88 -5.75
C ASN A 168 8.51 -23.04 -6.97
N LYS A 169 9.79 -23.36 -6.73
CA LYS A 169 10.68 -23.77 -7.82
C LYS A 169 10.06 -25.05 -8.42
N PRO A 170 9.87 -25.15 -9.75
CA PRO A 170 9.58 -26.44 -10.35
C PRO A 170 10.77 -27.36 -10.01
N LYS A 171 10.50 -28.52 -9.41
CA LYS A 171 11.51 -29.56 -9.28
C LYS A 171 11.92 -29.90 -10.70
N LEU A 172 13.20 -29.68 -11.04
CA LEU A 172 13.79 -30.25 -12.24
C LEU A 172 13.67 -31.76 -12.05
N GLU A 173 12.76 -32.39 -12.77
CA GLU A 173 12.77 -33.83 -12.94
C GLU A 173 14.11 -34.15 -13.59
N GLU A 174 14.99 -34.76 -12.80
CA GLU A 174 16.20 -35.40 -13.31
C GLU A 174 15.74 -36.33 -14.43
N ALA A 175 16.12 -36.00 -15.66
CA ALA A 175 16.01 -36.90 -16.78
C ALA A 175 16.82 -38.13 -16.41
N VAL A 176 16.10 -39.17 -16.02
CA VAL A 176 16.58 -40.54 -15.92
C VAL A 176 16.96 -40.95 -17.34
N GLU A 177 18.21 -40.68 -17.74
CA GLU A 177 18.88 -41.41 -18.81
C GLU A 177 19.22 -42.80 -18.25
N THR A 178 18.25 -43.70 -18.35
CA THR A 178 18.48 -45.14 -18.30
C THR A 178 19.11 -45.59 -19.60
N VAL A 179 20.34 -46.13 -19.48
CA VAL A 179 20.96 -47.27 -20.20
C VAL A 179 21.00 -47.20 -21.73
#